data_AF-E3MIS2-F1
#
_entry.id   AF-E3MIS2-F1
#
_cell.length_a   1.000
_cell.length_b   1.000
_cell.length_c   1.000
_cell.angle_alpha   90.00
_cell.angle_beta   90.00
_cell.angle_gamma   90.00
#
_symmetry.space_group_name_H-M   'P 1'
#
loop_
_entity.id
_entity.type
_entity.pdbx_description
1 polymer ?
#
loop_
_entity_poly.entity_id
_entity_poly.type
_entity_poly.pdbx_seq_one_letter_code
_entity_poly.pdbx_strand_id
1 'polypeptide(L)'
;MKIEFAYNVGHFETRLEDYIYINYRKINNQDVLPYFIFLNTVVGVKVEKITTRRLWLLEDKFKRRLHDLIHFQLIGTNGTHIQSLINLEEICDGCVNTLQTMNHSKNYKKLHVTDKLFENIAEYCISKSKNKEECFKELDNTILSIISCDELVIWINESRVLPDEGTDPKYDHRHMPREVIDIILRKWNVKSIKLSILHITNEEVCSVEWLRYDYFTRVRLNDPYLENKQSDLNFSHVEVSLSYSLYCVRDLGNRQLVVNEPKGYDNFIPNIRRMFPTDQISMELPHWYFIACNNIEKKMFSSI
;
A
#
# COMPACT_ATOMS: atom_id res chain seq x y z
N MET A 1 -20.11 3.83 -10.02
CA MET A 1 -19.68 5.19 -9.52
C MET A 1 -18.27 5.12 -8.95
N LYS A 2 -17.45 6.14 -9.18
CA LYS A 2 -16.14 6.32 -8.56
C LYS A 2 -16.26 7.32 -7.40
N ILE A 3 -15.70 6.97 -6.25
CA ILE A 3 -15.65 7.84 -5.07
C ILE A 3 -14.20 8.08 -4.70
N GLU A 4 -13.80 9.34 -4.71
CA GLU A 4 -12.50 9.81 -4.24
C GLU A 4 -12.68 10.58 -2.92
N PHE A 5 -11.94 10.16 -1.90
CA PHE A 5 -11.84 10.83 -0.62
C PHE A 5 -10.50 11.55 -0.54
N ALA A 6 -10.51 12.84 -0.22
CA ALA A 6 -9.28 13.60 -0.05
C ALA A 6 -9.34 14.53 1.18
N TYR A 7 -8.20 14.69 1.85
CA TYR A 7 -7.97 15.77 2.80
C TYR A 7 -7.04 16.83 2.19
N ASN A 8 -7.34 18.12 2.38
CA ASN A 8 -6.54 19.21 1.84
C ASN A 8 -5.38 19.57 2.78
N VAL A 9 -4.21 19.84 2.20
CA VAL A 9 -2.94 20.08 2.92
C VAL A 9 -2.75 21.56 3.28
N GLY A 10 -3.74 22.41 2.99
CA GLY A 10 -3.64 23.86 3.10
C GLY A 10 -3.21 24.40 4.47
N HIS A 11 -3.39 23.67 5.57
CA HIS A 11 -3.05 24.16 6.91
C HIS A 11 -2.57 23.04 7.84
N PHE A 12 -1.24 22.82 7.91
CA PHE A 12 -0.62 21.97 8.93
C PHE A 12 -0.67 22.59 10.33
N GLU A 13 -0.91 23.90 10.45
CA GLU A 13 -0.74 24.64 11.72
C GLU A 13 -2.06 25.01 12.44
N THR A 14 -3.24 24.80 11.83
CA THR A 14 -4.53 25.02 12.51
C THR A 14 -5.35 23.75 12.55
N ARG A 15 -5.21 23.01 13.65
CA ARG A 15 -6.04 21.86 14.05
C ARG A 15 -7.52 22.26 14.18
N LEU A 16 -8.44 21.35 13.82
CA LEU A 16 -9.93 21.34 13.97
C LEU A 16 -10.76 21.41 12.66
N GLU A 17 -10.20 21.08 11.49
CA GLU A 17 -11.05 21.03 10.29
C GLU A 17 -11.84 19.72 10.21
N ASP A 18 -13.10 19.80 10.62
CA ASP A 18 -14.05 18.69 10.82
C ASP A 18 -14.72 18.28 9.49
N TYR A 19 -13.96 18.16 8.40
CA TYR A 19 -14.51 17.87 7.07
C TYR A 19 -13.54 17.11 6.16
N ILE A 20 -14.09 16.45 5.13
CA ILE A 20 -13.37 15.77 4.05
C ILE A 20 -13.88 16.24 2.70
N TYR A 21 -13.11 16.00 1.65
CA TYR A 21 -13.60 16.11 0.29
C TYR A 21 -14.04 14.74 -0.21
N ILE A 22 -15.28 14.65 -0.69
CA ILE A 22 -15.77 13.46 -1.41
C ILE A 22 -16.11 13.89 -2.83
N ASN A 23 -15.41 13.33 -3.83
CA ASN A 23 -15.49 13.76 -5.23
C ASN A 23 -15.38 15.29 -5.37
N TYR A 24 -14.36 15.87 -4.73
CA TYR A 24 -14.06 17.31 -4.72
C TYR A 24 -15.11 18.19 -4.03
N ARG A 25 -16.13 17.63 -3.36
CA ARG A 25 -17.09 18.38 -2.54
C ARG A 25 -16.71 18.33 -1.08
N LYS A 26 -16.63 19.50 -0.45
CA LYS A 26 -16.43 19.65 1.00
C LYS A 26 -17.66 19.11 1.74
N ILE A 27 -17.45 18.15 2.64
CA ILE A 27 -18.47 17.51 3.45
C ILE A 27 -17.99 17.44 4.89
N ASN A 28 -18.75 18.03 5.81
CA ASN A 28 -18.40 18.00 7.23
C ASN A 28 -18.55 16.57 7.78
N ASN A 29 -17.81 16.25 8.83
CA ASN A 29 -17.80 14.96 9.52
C ASN A 29 -19.21 14.49 9.93
N GLN A 30 -20.06 15.42 10.38
CA GLN A 30 -21.45 15.15 10.75
C GLN A 30 -22.31 14.75 9.54
N ASP A 31 -21.98 15.25 8.35
CA ASP A 31 -22.73 15.08 7.12
C ASP A 31 -22.28 13.85 6.30
N VAL A 32 -21.16 13.22 6.64
CA VAL A 32 -20.63 12.05 5.90
C VAL A 32 -21.63 10.88 5.90
N LEU A 33 -22.20 10.54 7.06
CA LEU A 33 -23.18 9.45 7.16
C LEU A 33 -24.48 9.79 6.40
N PRO A 34 -25.13 10.95 6.62
CA PRO A 34 -26.27 11.37 5.80
C PRO A 34 -25.98 11.32 4.29
N TYR A 35 -24.78 11.74 3.88
CA TYR A 35 -24.37 11.70 2.48
C TYR A 35 -24.26 10.28 1.94
N PHE A 36 -23.67 9.34 2.68
CA PHE A 36 -23.61 7.92 2.27
C PHE A 36 -25.01 7.29 2.19
N ILE A 37 -25.89 7.59 3.16
CA ILE A 37 -27.29 7.14 3.13
C ILE A 37 -27.99 7.69 1.89
N PHE A 38 -27.81 8.98 1.58
CA PHE A 38 -28.39 9.60 0.39
C PHE A 38 -27.91 8.90 -0.89
N LEU A 39 -26.61 8.66 -1.03
CA LEU A 39 -26.05 7.94 -2.18
C LEU A 39 -26.65 6.52 -2.30
N ASN A 40 -26.67 5.76 -1.21
CA ASN A 40 -27.12 4.37 -1.25
C ASN A 40 -28.63 4.22 -1.43
N THR A 41 -29.42 4.97 -0.66
CA THR A 41 -30.86 4.74 -0.54
C THR A 41 -31.66 5.60 -1.51
N VAL A 42 -31.29 6.88 -1.66
CA VAL A 42 -32.06 7.82 -2.49
C VAL A 42 -31.61 7.76 -3.94
N VAL A 43 -30.30 7.80 -4.18
CA VAL A 43 -29.73 7.76 -5.53
C VAL A 43 -29.60 6.32 -6.05
N GLY A 44 -29.41 5.35 -5.15
CA GLY A 44 -29.22 3.95 -5.55
C GLY A 44 -27.87 3.70 -6.24
N VAL A 45 -26.83 4.47 -5.92
CA VAL A 45 -25.54 4.33 -6.62
C VAL A 45 -24.83 3.04 -6.25
N LYS A 46 -24.32 2.37 -7.28
CA LYS A 46 -23.41 1.23 -7.16
C LYS A 46 -21.97 1.74 -7.19
N VAL A 47 -21.28 1.63 -6.07
CA VAL A 47 -19.88 2.05 -5.97
C VAL A 47 -18.99 0.97 -6.57
N GLU A 48 -18.20 1.34 -7.56
CA GLU A 48 -17.31 0.43 -8.29
C GLU A 48 -15.83 0.71 -8.00
N LYS A 49 -15.50 1.93 -7.60
CA LYS A 49 -14.13 2.30 -7.24
C LYS A 49 -14.14 3.23 -6.05
N ILE A 50 -13.32 2.91 -5.05
CA ILE A 50 -13.03 3.79 -3.93
C ILE A 50 -11.53 4.11 -3.96
N THR A 51 -11.21 5.39 -3.83
CA THR A 51 -9.84 5.87 -3.71
C THR A 51 -9.78 6.84 -2.55
N THR A 52 -8.89 6.59 -1.60
CA THR A 52 -8.62 7.50 -0.50
C THR A 52 -7.28 8.20 -0.73
N ARG A 53 -7.14 9.42 -0.22
CA ARG A 53 -5.91 10.20 -0.39
C ARG A 53 -5.72 11.12 0.79
N ARG A 54 -4.56 11.00 1.43
CA ARG A 54 -4.16 11.85 2.56
C ARG A 54 -5.12 11.78 3.75
N LEU A 55 -5.91 10.71 3.88
CA LEU A 55 -6.87 10.59 4.97
C LEU A 55 -6.21 10.28 6.31
N TRP A 56 -4.95 9.87 6.28
CA TRP A 56 -4.09 9.72 7.46
C TRP A 56 -3.81 11.03 8.21
N LEU A 57 -4.01 12.19 7.58
CA LEU A 57 -3.92 13.51 8.22
C LEU A 57 -5.14 13.82 9.10
N LEU A 58 -6.20 13.00 9.03
CA LEU A 58 -7.39 13.18 9.85
C LEU A 58 -7.10 12.81 11.32
N GLU A 59 -7.82 13.45 12.24
CA GLU A 59 -7.82 13.06 13.64
C GLU A 59 -8.23 11.59 13.79
N ASP A 60 -7.52 10.82 14.63
CA ASP A 60 -7.71 9.37 14.78
C ASP A 60 -9.17 8.96 15.05
N LYS A 61 -9.89 9.75 15.85
CA LYS A 61 -11.30 9.50 16.14
C LYS A 61 -12.15 9.59 14.87
N PHE A 62 -11.93 10.61 14.04
CA PHE A 62 -12.64 10.78 12.79
C PHE A 62 -12.21 9.75 11.76
N LYS A 63 -10.91 9.48 11.67
CA LYS A 63 -10.32 8.45 10.81
C LYS A 63 -10.99 7.08 11.00
N ARG A 64 -11.11 6.63 12.26
CA ARG A 64 -11.81 5.37 12.63
C ARG A 64 -13.28 5.39 12.26
N ARG A 65 -13.98 6.49 12.57
CA ARG A 65 -15.41 6.63 12.20
C ARG A 65 -15.60 6.55 10.68
N LEU A 66 -14.76 7.24 9.91
CA LEU A 66 -14.81 7.23 8.46
C LEU A 66 -14.54 5.85 7.88
N HIS A 67 -13.56 5.13 8.43
CA HIS A 67 -13.30 3.73 8.09
C HIS A 67 -14.55 2.87 8.24
N ASP A 68 -15.19 2.91 9.40
CA ASP A 68 -16.39 2.12 9.66
C ASP A 68 -17.54 2.51 8.73
N LEU A 69 -17.72 3.81 8.48
CA LEU A 69 -18.74 4.29 7.55
C LEU A 69 -18.52 3.80 6.12
N ILE A 70 -17.28 3.83 5.62
CA ILE A 70 -16.95 3.29 4.28
C ILE A 70 -17.25 1.78 4.26
N HIS A 71 -16.79 1.05 5.26
CA HIS A 71 -16.98 -0.39 5.36
C HIS A 71 -18.46 -0.79 5.44
N PHE A 72 -19.25 -0.17 6.31
CA PHE A 72 -20.64 -0.58 6.52
C PHE A 72 -21.61 -0.01 5.51
N GLN A 73 -21.41 1.23 5.06
CA GLN A 73 -22.35 1.90 4.16
C GLN A 73 -21.98 1.69 2.68
N LEU A 74 -20.71 1.86 2.30
CA LEU A 74 -20.34 1.82 0.88
C LEU A 74 -19.93 0.43 0.41
N ILE A 75 -19.19 -0.30 1.25
CA ILE A 75 -18.77 -1.67 0.98
C ILE A 75 -19.92 -2.60 1.34
N GLY A 76 -20.08 -2.99 2.61
CA GLY A 76 -21.25 -3.67 3.17
C GLY A 76 -21.94 -4.66 2.24
N THR A 77 -23.27 -4.58 2.17
CA THR A 77 -24.11 -5.39 1.28
C THR A 77 -23.95 -5.05 -0.21
N ASN A 78 -23.32 -3.91 -0.53
CA ASN A 78 -23.05 -3.45 -1.90
C ASN A 78 -21.68 -3.88 -2.44
N GLY A 79 -20.89 -4.62 -1.66
CA GLY A 79 -19.49 -4.94 -1.95
C GLY A 79 -19.30 -5.75 -3.23
N THR A 80 -20.34 -6.43 -3.70
CA THR A 80 -20.37 -7.14 -4.99
C THR A 80 -20.08 -6.24 -6.19
N HIS A 81 -20.32 -4.92 -6.10
CA HIS A 81 -20.08 -3.98 -7.19
C HIS A 81 -18.67 -3.34 -7.20
N ILE A 82 -17.92 -3.38 -6.09
CA ILE A 82 -16.61 -2.72 -5.95
C ILE A 82 -15.50 -3.40 -6.77
N GLN A 83 -15.07 -2.84 -7.88
CA GLN A 83 -14.02 -3.40 -8.74
C GLN A 83 -12.60 -3.00 -8.31
N SER A 84 -12.44 -1.89 -7.59
CA SER A 84 -11.12 -1.36 -7.21
C SER A 84 -11.18 -0.60 -5.88
N LEU A 85 -10.25 -0.95 -4.99
CA LEU A 85 -9.99 -0.28 -3.71
C LEU A 85 -8.55 0.21 -3.75
N ILE A 86 -8.34 1.49 -3.46
CA ILE A 86 -7.03 2.14 -3.48
C ILE A 86 -6.90 2.96 -2.20
N ASN A 87 -5.84 2.71 -1.42
CA ASN A 87 -5.40 3.46 -0.23
C ASN A 87 -6.28 3.34 1.02
N LEU A 88 -7.20 2.39 1.06
CA LEU A 88 -8.12 2.27 2.21
C LEU A 88 -7.36 1.99 3.52
N GLU A 89 -6.16 1.43 3.42
CA GLU A 89 -5.21 1.26 4.51
C GLU A 89 -4.81 2.59 5.20
N GLU A 90 -4.84 3.74 4.52
CA GLU A 90 -4.49 5.06 5.11
C GLU A 90 -5.36 5.43 6.32
N ILE A 91 -6.61 4.93 6.37
CA ILE A 91 -7.53 5.19 7.47
C ILE A 91 -7.58 4.04 8.48
N CYS A 92 -6.95 2.91 8.18
CA CYS A 92 -6.89 1.75 9.05
C CYS A 92 -5.49 1.45 9.59
N ASP A 93 -4.46 2.20 9.19
CA ASP A 93 -3.07 1.88 9.54
C ASP A 93 -2.73 0.40 9.25
N GLY A 94 -3.20 -0.07 8.09
CA GLY A 94 -3.02 -1.45 7.60
C GLY A 94 -3.76 -2.54 8.37
N CYS A 95 -4.99 -2.32 8.87
CA CYS A 95 -5.75 -3.35 9.58
C CYS A 95 -5.90 -4.67 8.78
N VAL A 96 -5.52 -5.77 9.40
CA VAL A 96 -5.86 -7.14 8.96
C VAL A 96 -7.38 -7.34 8.91
N ASN A 97 -8.14 -6.66 9.78
CA ASN A 97 -9.60 -6.70 9.80
C ASN A 97 -10.23 -6.28 8.47
N THR A 98 -9.60 -5.39 7.70
CA THR A 98 -10.08 -4.99 6.37
C THR A 98 -10.05 -6.17 5.41
N LEU A 99 -9.04 -7.04 5.47
CA LEU A 99 -8.99 -8.27 4.68
C LEU A 99 -10.02 -9.30 5.18
N GLN A 100 -10.13 -9.46 6.49
CA GLN A 100 -11.05 -10.42 7.13
C GLN A 100 -12.53 -10.04 6.98
N THR A 101 -12.85 -8.80 6.60
CA THR A 101 -14.23 -8.35 6.36
C THR A 101 -14.63 -8.45 4.89
N MET A 102 -13.70 -8.76 3.98
CA MET A 102 -14.00 -9.05 2.57
C MET A 102 -14.59 -10.45 2.42
N ASN A 103 -15.79 -10.65 2.98
CA ASN A 103 -16.46 -11.96 3.07
C ASN A 103 -17.18 -12.40 1.79
N HIS A 104 -17.01 -11.64 0.71
CA HIS A 104 -17.63 -11.95 -0.58
C HIS A 104 -16.59 -12.49 -1.53
N SER A 105 -16.84 -13.70 -2.06
CA SER A 105 -16.00 -14.27 -3.11
C SER A 105 -15.98 -13.32 -4.31
N LYS A 106 -14.80 -12.82 -4.64
CA LYS A 106 -14.67 -11.77 -5.63
C LYS A 106 -13.30 -11.75 -6.29
N ASN A 107 -13.34 -11.66 -7.62
CA ASN A 107 -12.16 -11.31 -8.40
C ASN A 107 -12.10 -9.80 -8.63
N TYR A 108 -11.07 -9.16 -8.08
CA TYR A 108 -10.76 -7.76 -8.32
C TYR A 108 -9.90 -7.63 -9.56
N LYS A 109 -10.22 -6.68 -10.44
CA LYS A 109 -9.34 -6.39 -11.59
C LYS A 109 -7.96 -5.91 -11.13
N LYS A 110 -7.94 -5.12 -10.05
CA LYS A 110 -6.74 -4.52 -9.49
C LYS A 110 -6.93 -4.33 -7.98
N LEU A 111 -5.99 -4.82 -7.19
CA LEU A 111 -5.97 -4.62 -5.74
C LEU A 111 -4.67 -3.95 -5.33
N HIS A 112 -4.75 -2.93 -4.46
CA HIS A 112 -3.59 -2.22 -3.95
C HIS A 112 -3.30 -2.65 -2.51
N VAL A 113 -2.02 -2.87 -2.20
CA VAL A 113 -1.53 -3.22 -0.86
C VAL A 113 -0.23 -2.47 -0.58
N THR A 114 0.05 -2.16 0.68
CA THR A 114 1.31 -1.55 1.12
C THR A 114 2.25 -2.56 1.74
N ASP A 115 3.54 -2.23 1.79
CA ASP A 115 4.54 -2.98 2.55
C ASP A 115 4.17 -3.10 4.05
N LYS A 116 3.59 -2.05 4.66
CA LYS A 116 3.05 -2.04 6.03
C LYS A 116 2.00 -3.12 6.25
N LEU A 117 1.10 -3.35 5.29
CA LEU A 117 0.10 -4.41 5.42
C LEU A 117 0.77 -5.78 5.61
N PHE A 118 1.87 -6.05 4.91
CA PHE A 118 2.60 -7.30 5.08
C PHE A 118 3.19 -7.43 6.49
N GLU A 119 3.77 -6.34 7.01
CA GLU A 119 4.28 -6.29 8.39
C GLU A 119 3.15 -6.53 9.42
N ASN A 120 2.02 -5.86 9.25
CA ASN A 120 0.86 -5.99 10.15
C ASN A 120 0.29 -7.41 10.14
N ILE A 121 0.23 -8.08 8.98
CA ILE A 121 -0.18 -9.49 8.90
C ILE A 121 0.83 -10.37 9.65
N ALA A 122 2.13 -10.16 9.46
CA ALA A 122 3.17 -10.91 10.17
C ALA A 122 3.06 -10.74 11.69
N GLU A 123 2.92 -9.49 12.18
CA GLU A 123 2.75 -9.19 13.60
C GLU A 123 1.46 -9.78 14.16
N TYR A 124 0.35 -9.69 13.43
CA TYR A 124 -0.91 -10.30 13.82
C TYR A 124 -0.75 -11.81 14.01
N CYS A 125 -0.16 -12.52 13.03
CA CYS A 125 0.01 -13.97 13.10
C CYS A 125 0.93 -14.38 14.26
N ILE A 126 2.02 -13.63 14.50
CA ILE A 126 2.92 -13.84 15.65
C ILE A 126 2.16 -13.65 16.96
N SER A 127 1.38 -12.57 17.09
CA SER A 127 0.64 -12.27 18.33
C SER A 127 -0.40 -13.34 18.71
N LYS A 128 -0.87 -14.11 17.72
CA LYS A 128 -1.87 -15.17 17.89
C LYS A 128 -1.27 -16.56 18.08
N SER A 129 0.05 -16.69 18.02
CA SER A 129 0.73 -17.98 17.92
C SER A 129 1.82 -18.15 18.96
N LYS A 130 2.07 -19.39 19.40
CA LYS A 130 3.12 -19.68 20.38
C LYS A 130 4.45 -20.07 19.73
N ASN A 131 4.40 -20.51 18.48
CA ASN A 131 5.54 -21.03 17.73
C ASN A 131 5.36 -20.76 16.23
N LYS A 132 6.43 -21.01 15.46
CA LYS A 132 6.47 -20.79 14.01
C LYS A 132 5.42 -21.59 13.24
N GLU A 133 5.15 -22.84 13.64
CA GLU A 133 4.18 -23.70 12.97
C GLU A 133 2.75 -23.21 13.16
N GLU A 134 2.38 -22.81 14.38
CA GLU A 134 1.11 -22.16 14.68
C GLU A 134 0.97 -20.84 13.92
N CYS A 135 2.05 -20.05 13.84
CA CYS A 135 2.07 -18.79 13.10
C CYS A 135 1.72 -18.98 11.62
N PHE A 136 2.28 -20.01 10.97
CA PHE A 136 1.97 -20.29 9.57
C PHE A 136 0.57 -20.88 9.37
N LYS A 137 0.01 -21.59 10.35
CA LYS A 137 -1.41 -21.97 10.31
C LYS A 137 -2.32 -20.74 10.43
N GLU A 138 -2.01 -19.81 11.33
CA GLU A 138 -2.76 -18.57 11.48
C GLU A 138 -2.64 -17.69 10.23
N LEU A 139 -1.46 -17.63 9.62
CA LEU A 139 -1.24 -16.91 8.37
C LEU A 139 -2.10 -17.47 7.24
N ASP A 140 -2.15 -18.80 7.12
CA ASP A 140 -3.02 -19.46 6.16
C ASP A 140 -4.50 -19.10 6.42
N ASN A 141 -4.96 -19.12 7.67
CA ASN A 141 -6.34 -18.75 8.01
C ASN A 141 -6.64 -17.26 7.80
N THR A 142 -5.65 -16.38 7.97
CA THR A 142 -5.80 -14.93 7.88
C THR A 142 -5.95 -14.47 6.43
N ILE A 143 -5.17 -15.04 5.51
CA ILE A 143 -5.23 -14.71 4.09
C ILE A 143 -6.30 -15.59 3.44
N LEU A 144 -7.46 -15.00 3.16
CA LEU A 144 -8.60 -15.75 2.62
C LEU A 144 -8.48 -15.92 1.09
N SER A 145 -8.71 -17.15 0.61
CA SER A 145 -8.74 -17.49 -0.83
C SER A 145 -10.04 -17.08 -1.54
N ILE A 146 -11.01 -16.52 -0.80
CA ILE A 146 -12.23 -15.95 -1.38
C ILE A 146 -11.94 -14.64 -2.12
N ILE A 147 -10.82 -13.98 -1.80
CA ILE A 147 -10.30 -12.81 -2.50
C ILE A 147 -9.41 -13.32 -3.64
N SER A 148 -9.60 -12.82 -4.86
CA SER A 148 -8.63 -12.98 -5.94
C SER A 148 -8.41 -11.64 -6.66
N CYS A 149 -7.28 -11.49 -7.34
CA CYS A 149 -7.09 -10.34 -8.23
C CYS A 149 -6.27 -10.68 -9.48
N ASP A 150 -6.60 -10.00 -10.60
CA ASP A 150 -5.81 -10.14 -11.83
C ASP A 150 -4.45 -9.43 -11.70
N GLU A 151 -4.46 -8.18 -11.20
CA GLU A 151 -3.24 -7.40 -10.91
C GLU A 151 -3.16 -7.03 -9.43
N LEU A 152 -2.02 -7.33 -8.81
CA LEU A 152 -1.68 -6.85 -7.47
C LEU A 152 -0.71 -5.67 -7.57
N VAL A 153 -1.11 -4.51 -7.05
CA VAL A 153 -0.25 -3.34 -6.94
C VAL A 153 0.33 -3.27 -5.54
N ILE A 154 1.65 -3.41 -5.43
CA ILE A 154 2.37 -3.33 -4.16
C ILE A 154 3.03 -1.96 -4.06
N TRP A 155 2.69 -1.24 -3.01
CA TRP A 155 3.24 0.07 -2.69
C TRP A 155 4.35 -0.08 -1.66
N ILE A 156 5.55 0.33 -2.03
CA ILE A 156 6.73 0.15 -1.20
C ILE A 156 7.30 1.53 -0.87
N ASN A 157 7.41 1.84 0.42
CA ASN A 157 7.90 3.13 0.89
C ASN A 157 9.41 3.05 1.18
N GLU A 158 10.16 3.94 0.53
CA GLU A 158 11.62 3.99 0.62
C GLU A 158 12.13 4.61 1.93
N SER A 159 11.34 5.45 2.60
CA SER A 159 11.82 6.32 3.69
C SER A 159 11.25 5.99 5.06
N ARG A 160 10.60 4.83 5.24
CA ARG A 160 10.12 4.41 6.57
C ARG A 160 11.30 4.24 7.52
N VAL A 161 11.13 4.61 8.78
CA VAL A 161 12.16 4.52 9.83
C VAL A 161 11.83 3.45 10.85
N LEU A 162 12.84 2.81 11.43
CA LEU A 162 12.63 1.97 12.62
C LEU A 162 12.39 2.90 13.83
N PRO A 163 11.59 2.51 14.84
CA PRO A 163 11.25 3.37 15.98
C PRO A 163 12.45 3.96 16.73
N ASP A 164 13.58 3.24 16.76
CA ASP A 164 14.79 3.61 17.50
C ASP A 164 15.96 4.05 16.59
N GLU A 165 15.73 4.22 15.29
CA GLU A 165 16.76 4.66 14.35
C GLU A 165 16.77 6.20 14.24
N GLY A 166 17.98 6.78 14.12
CA GLY A 166 18.13 8.22 13.92
C GLY A 166 17.56 8.70 12.59
N THR A 167 17.55 10.02 12.39
CA THR A 167 16.97 10.70 11.22
C THR A 167 17.70 10.44 9.89
N ASP A 168 18.86 9.77 9.92
CA ASP A 168 19.61 9.36 8.74
C ASP A 168 19.73 7.83 8.74
N PRO A 169 18.69 7.12 8.25
CA PRO A 169 18.66 5.67 8.30
C PRO A 169 19.77 5.09 7.42
N LYS A 170 20.49 4.09 7.94
CA LYS A 170 21.59 3.43 7.22
C LYS A 170 21.12 2.73 5.94
N TYR A 171 19.85 2.33 5.94
CA TYR A 171 19.20 1.69 4.80
C TYR A 171 17.90 2.43 4.48
N ASP A 172 17.72 2.79 3.22
CA ASP A 172 16.40 3.02 2.68
C ASP A 172 15.79 1.68 2.25
N HIS A 173 14.47 1.65 2.11
CA HIS A 173 13.70 0.46 1.76
C HIS A 173 13.74 -0.64 2.84
N ARG A 174 12.60 -0.91 3.48
CA ARG A 174 12.54 -1.77 4.67
C ARG A 174 12.21 -3.22 4.36
N HIS A 175 12.59 -4.11 5.28
CA HIS A 175 12.34 -5.54 5.12
C HIS A 175 10.84 -5.82 5.06
N MET A 176 10.46 -6.72 4.16
CA MET A 176 9.11 -7.28 4.09
C MET A 176 9.15 -8.78 4.46
N PRO A 177 8.07 -9.33 5.05
CA PRO A 177 7.98 -10.74 5.39
C PRO A 177 7.64 -11.58 4.15
N ARG A 178 8.59 -12.39 3.68
CA ARG A 178 8.48 -13.13 2.41
C ARG A 178 7.29 -14.08 2.34
N GLU A 179 7.06 -14.86 3.39
CA GLU A 179 6.02 -15.89 3.40
C GLU A 179 4.61 -15.28 3.38
N VAL A 180 4.43 -14.08 3.93
CA VAL A 180 3.17 -13.32 3.82
C VAL A 180 2.89 -12.96 2.36
N ILE A 181 3.90 -12.42 1.66
CA ILE A 181 3.80 -12.07 0.24
C ILE A 181 3.46 -13.33 -0.58
N ASP A 182 4.19 -14.43 -0.37
CA ASP A 182 4.00 -15.66 -1.14
C ASP A 182 2.60 -16.26 -0.94
N ILE A 183 2.05 -16.25 0.28
CA ILE A 183 0.69 -16.75 0.54
C ILE A 183 -0.37 -15.85 -0.09
N ILE A 184 -0.19 -14.52 -0.04
CA ILE A 184 -1.08 -13.57 -0.74
C ILE A 184 -1.10 -13.88 -2.24
N LEU A 185 0.07 -13.96 -2.88
CA LEU A 185 0.17 -14.20 -4.32
C LEU A 185 -0.50 -15.52 -4.74
N ARG A 186 -0.31 -16.58 -3.94
CA ARG A 186 -0.91 -17.90 -4.18
C ARG A 186 -2.42 -17.88 -3.99
N LYS A 187 -2.89 -17.45 -2.82
CA LYS A 187 -4.31 -17.53 -2.47
C LYS A 187 -5.17 -16.58 -3.27
N TRP A 188 -4.63 -15.43 -3.67
CA TRP A 188 -5.35 -14.46 -4.50
C TRP A 188 -5.19 -14.71 -6.00
N ASN A 189 -4.47 -15.77 -6.40
CA ASN A 189 -4.29 -16.19 -7.80
C ASN A 189 -3.82 -15.04 -8.72
N VAL A 190 -2.82 -14.30 -8.24
CA VAL A 190 -2.32 -13.08 -8.90
C VAL A 190 -1.62 -13.42 -10.22
N LYS A 191 -1.97 -12.72 -11.30
CA LYS A 191 -1.41 -12.96 -12.66
C LYS A 191 -0.33 -11.97 -13.07
N SER A 192 -0.49 -10.71 -12.66
CA SER A 192 0.48 -9.64 -12.90
C SER A 192 0.68 -8.80 -11.65
N ILE A 193 1.86 -8.20 -11.55
CA ILE A 193 2.26 -7.40 -10.40
C ILE A 193 2.66 -6.01 -10.87
N LYS A 194 2.25 -4.98 -10.12
CA LYS A 194 2.81 -3.63 -10.26
C LYS A 194 3.48 -3.21 -8.96
N LEU A 195 4.79 -2.98 -8.99
CA LEU A 195 5.53 -2.40 -7.89
C LEU A 195 5.52 -0.87 -8.04
N SER A 196 4.90 -0.17 -7.10
CA SER A 196 4.92 1.30 -7.05
C SER A 196 5.85 1.72 -5.92
N ILE A 197 7.00 2.26 -6.28
CA ILE A 197 8.01 2.70 -5.31
C ILE A 197 7.74 4.16 -4.95
N LEU A 198 7.58 4.43 -3.66
CA LEU A 198 7.14 5.70 -3.11
C LEU A 198 8.22 6.26 -2.19
N HIS A 199 8.60 7.52 -2.35
CA HIS A 199 9.57 8.16 -1.47
C HIS A 199 9.05 8.24 -0.04
N ILE A 200 7.83 8.74 0.15
CA ILE A 200 7.20 8.86 1.46
C ILE A 200 5.72 8.51 1.37
N THR A 201 5.25 7.77 2.37
CA THR A 201 3.84 7.57 2.68
C THR A 201 3.59 8.08 4.10
N ASN A 202 2.34 8.05 4.52
CA ASN A 202 1.92 8.37 5.87
C ASN A 202 2.38 7.38 6.95
N GLU A 203 2.86 6.22 6.53
CA GLU A 203 3.26 5.12 7.42
C GLU A 203 4.76 5.25 7.70
N GLU A 204 5.16 6.37 8.30
CA GLU A 204 6.58 6.74 8.48
C GLU A 204 7.36 5.72 9.32
N VAL A 205 6.69 4.99 10.22
CA VAL A 205 7.35 4.08 11.17
C VAL A 205 7.10 2.62 10.81
N CYS A 206 8.18 1.82 10.86
CA CYS A 206 8.15 0.38 10.67
C CYS A 206 7.45 -0.35 11.82
N SER A 207 6.68 -1.37 11.49
CA SER A 207 6.33 -2.41 12.45
C SER A 207 7.55 -3.32 12.63
N VAL A 208 8.05 -3.43 13.87
CA VAL A 208 9.34 -4.09 14.18
C VAL A 208 9.20 -5.31 15.09
N GLU A 209 8.00 -5.61 15.60
CA GLU A 209 7.82 -6.73 16.52
C GLU A 209 8.09 -8.04 15.80
N TRP A 210 7.59 -8.18 14.57
CA TRP A 210 7.83 -9.38 13.76
C TRP A 210 9.31 -9.61 13.45
N LEU A 211 10.12 -8.55 13.40
CA LEU A 211 11.56 -8.65 13.19
C LEU A 211 12.28 -9.32 14.36
N ARG A 212 11.68 -9.38 15.55
CA ARG A 212 12.26 -10.05 16.72
C ARG A 212 12.21 -11.58 16.63
N TYR A 213 11.40 -12.10 15.72
CA TYR A 213 11.20 -13.53 15.51
C TYR A 213 11.86 -13.97 14.19
N ASP A 214 12.33 -15.21 14.15
CA ASP A 214 12.87 -15.87 12.95
C ASP A 214 11.79 -16.64 12.17
N TYR A 215 10.52 -16.27 12.39
CA TYR A 215 9.38 -16.96 11.80
C TYR A 215 9.30 -16.66 10.30
N PHE A 216 9.58 -15.41 9.91
CA PHE A 216 9.51 -14.94 8.53
C PHE A 216 10.89 -14.65 7.95
N THR A 217 11.09 -15.00 6.69
CA THR A 217 12.27 -14.60 5.93
C THR A 217 12.15 -13.12 5.59
N ARG A 218 13.17 -12.35 5.95
CA ARG A 218 13.25 -10.90 5.69
C ARG A 218 13.77 -10.69 4.27
N VAL A 219 13.06 -9.91 3.46
CA VAL A 219 13.47 -9.61 2.08
C VAL A 219 13.34 -8.13 1.76
N ARG A 220 14.29 -7.61 0.98
CA ARG A 220 14.23 -6.29 0.34
C ARG A 220 14.62 -6.38 -1.12
N LEU A 221 14.17 -5.40 -1.89
CA LEU A 221 14.52 -5.31 -3.31
C LEU A 221 15.95 -4.79 -3.50
N ASN A 222 16.57 -4.15 -2.51
CA ASN A 222 17.96 -3.71 -2.55
C ASN A 222 18.94 -4.61 -1.76
N ASP A 223 18.51 -5.77 -1.27
CA ASP A 223 19.40 -6.73 -0.60
C ASP A 223 20.47 -7.27 -1.56
N PRO A 224 21.64 -7.71 -1.07
CA PRO A 224 22.61 -8.45 -1.88
C PRO A 224 21.94 -9.61 -2.62
N TYR A 225 22.22 -9.74 -3.92
CA TYR A 225 21.52 -10.68 -4.79
C TYR A 225 21.48 -12.14 -4.28
N LEU A 226 22.53 -12.58 -3.56
CA LEU A 226 22.67 -13.95 -3.06
C LEU A 226 21.73 -14.30 -1.90
N GLU A 227 21.18 -13.31 -1.19
CA GLU A 227 20.39 -13.54 0.02
C GLU A 227 18.93 -13.91 -0.29
N ASN A 228 18.42 -13.54 -1.46
CA ASN A 228 17.03 -13.77 -1.83
C ASN A 228 16.82 -15.14 -2.50
N LYS A 229 15.99 -16.00 -1.89
CA LYS A 229 15.52 -17.22 -2.55
C LYS A 229 14.55 -16.89 -3.68
N GLN A 230 14.68 -17.59 -4.79
CA GLN A 230 13.77 -17.45 -5.92
C GLN A 230 12.40 -18.03 -5.57
N SER A 231 11.33 -17.31 -5.92
CA SER A 231 9.95 -17.80 -5.85
C SER A 231 9.73 -18.94 -6.84
N ASP A 232 8.83 -19.85 -6.51
CA ASP A 232 8.32 -20.89 -7.39
C ASP A 232 7.12 -20.43 -8.24
N LEU A 233 6.60 -19.23 -7.96
CA LEU A 233 5.56 -18.58 -8.75
C LEU A 233 6.12 -18.00 -10.05
N ASN A 234 5.28 -17.91 -11.08
CA ASN A 234 5.63 -17.25 -12.34
C ASN A 234 4.55 -16.26 -12.75
N PHE A 235 4.96 -15.05 -13.12
CA PHE A 235 4.07 -13.95 -13.46
C PHE A 235 4.20 -13.61 -14.94
N SER A 236 3.06 -13.35 -15.56
CA SER A 236 3.00 -12.93 -16.96
C SER A 236 3.76 -11.62 -17.20
N HIS A 237 3.73 -10.73 -16.22
CA HIS A 237 4.32 -9.42 -16.31
C HIS A 237 4.54 -8.81 -14.91
N VAL A 238 5.66 -8.11 -14.73
CA VAL A 238 5.90 -7.21 -13.60
C VAL A 238 6.12 -5.79 -14.11
N GLU A 239 5.23 -4.88 -13.73
CA GLU A 239 5.38 -3.44 -13.96
C GLU A 239 6.07 -2.80 -12.75
N VAL A 240 7.00 -1.89 -12.97
CA VAL A 240 7.61 -1.08 -11.91
C VAL A 240 7.35 0.39 -12.21
N SER A 241 6.79 1.11 -11.24
CA SER A 241 6.58 2.56 -11.34
C SER A 241 7.45 3.28 -10.32
N LEU A 242 8.39 4.09 -10.82
CA LEU A 242 9.26 4.94 -10.00
C LEU A 242 8.79 6.41 -9.98
N SER A 243 7.54 6.66 -10.38
CA SER A 243 6.94 7.99 -10.52
C SER A 243 6.99 8.86 -9.28
N TYR A 244 6.98 8.22 -8.12
CA TYR A 244 7.01 8.88 -6.81
C TYR A 244 8.22 8.46 -5.99
N SER A 245 9.15 7.72 -6.57
CA SER A 245 10.42 7.35 -5.96
C SER A 245 11.36 8.55 -5.96
N LEU A 246 12.18 8.65 -4.91
CA LEU A 246 13.32 9.57 -4.88
C LEU A 246 14.62 8.77 -4.85
N TYR A 247 14.72 7.80 -3.96
CA TYR A 247 16.00 7.12 -3.74
C TYR A 247 16.24 6.02 -4.76
N CYS A 248 15.26 5.15 -5.04
CA CYS A 248 15.41 4.11 -6.04
C CYS A 248 15.70 4.71 -7.41
N VAL A 249 14.92 5.70 -7.87
CA VAL A 249 15.13 6.32 -9.18
C VAL A 249 16.48 7.03 -9.30
N ARG A 250 16.98 7.64 -8.22
CA ARG A 250 18.28 8.32 -8.18
C ARG A 250 19.44 7.33 -8.22
N ASP A 251 19.30 6.21 -7.51
CA ASP A 251 20.38 5.25 -7.28
C ASP A 251 20.31 4.04 -8.23
N LEU A 252 19.29 3.94 -9.08
CA LEU A 252 19.16 2.94 -10.13
C LEU A 252 20.07 3.28 -11.31
N GLY A 253 21.06 2.43 -11.58
CA GLY A 253 21.95 2.55 -12.75
C GLY A 253 23.31 3.17 -12.43
N ASN A 254 23.93 3.81 -13.44
CA ASN A 254 25.35 4.16 -13.37
C ASN A 254 25.58 5.42 -12.52
N ARG A 255 26.13 5.23 -11.31
CA ARG A 255 26.38 6.28 -10.33
C ARG A 255 27.37 7.33 -10.83
N GLN A 256 26.95 8.59 -10.86
CA GLN A 256 27.88 9.68 -10.54
C GLN A 256 27.88 9.80 -9.01
N LEU A 257 29.03 9.49 -8.40
CA LEU A 257 29.27 9.46 -6.96
C LEU A 257 29.09 10.86 -6.34
N VAL A 258 27.85 11.30 -6.14
CA VAL A 258 27.54 12.55 -5.43
C VAL A 258 27.17 12.27 -3.97
N VAL A 259 26.90 11.00 -3.59
CA VAL A 259 26.50 10.62 -2.23
C VAL A 259 27.32 9.42 -1.74
N ASN A 260 27.75 9.48 -0.47
CA ASN A 260 28.51 8.42 0.20
C ASN A 260 27.62 7.20 0.49
N GLU A 261 28.16 6.03 0.18
CA GLU A 261 27.62 4.66 0.33
C GLU A 261 26.59 4.13 -0.69
N PRO A 262 26.77 2.89 -1.19
CA PRO A 262 25.82 2.23 -2.05
C PRO A 262 24.62 1.64 -1.32
N LYS A 263 23.43 2.10 -1.71
CA LYS A 263 22.14 1.70 -1.16
C LYS A 263 21.57 0.40 -1.74
N GLY A 264 22.38 -0.33 -2.52
CA GLY A 264 22.05 -1.68 -3.02
C GLY A 264 21.07 -1.77 -4.20
N TYR A 265 20.61 -0.65 -4.77
CA TYR A 265 19.67 -0.66 -5.91
C TYR A 265 20.23 -1.27 -7.20
N ASP A 266 21.53 -1.54 -7.30
CA ASP A 266 22.10 -2.38 -8.36
C ASP A 266 21.48 -3.79 -8.37
N ASN A 267 21.03 -4.27 -7.20
CA ASN A 267 20.33 -5.55 -7.05
C ASN A 267 18.81 -5.45 -7.24
N PHE A 268 18.26 -4.27 -7.53
CA PHE A 268 16.81 -4.03 -7.61
C PHE A 268 16.12 -4.93 -8.64
N ILE A 269 16.53 -4.85 -9.92
CA ILE A 269 15.97 -5.69 -10.98
C ILE A 269 16.25 -7.19 -10.76
N PRO A 270 17.47 -7.62 -10.40
CA PRO A 270 17.73 -9.01 -10.04
C PRO A 270 16.81 -9.54 -8.92
N ASN A 271 16.59 -8.77 -7.86
CA ASN A 271 15.73 -9.17 -6.75
C ASN A 271 14.26 -9.20 -7.12
N ILE A 272 13.79 -8.29 -7.99
CA ILE A 272 12.43 -8.38 -8.57
C ILE A 272 12.27 -9.72 -9.29
N ARG A 273 13.23 -10.14 -10.13
CA ARG A 273 13.16 -11.44 -10.81
C ARG A 273 13.17 -12.64 -9.86
N ARG A 274 13.78 -12.53 -8.68
CA ARG A 274 13.76 -13.60 -7.68
C ARG A 274 12.46 -13.63 -6.89
N MET A 275 11.95 -12.47 -6.47
CA MET A 275 10.70 -12.39 -5.71
C MET A 275 9.48 -12.64 -6.60
N PHE A 276 9.52 -12.14 -7.82
CA PHE A 276 8.45 -12.20 -8.80
C PHE A 276 9.02 -12.68 -10.15
N PRO A 277 9.32 -13.98 -10.29
CA PRO A 277 9.83 -14.54 -11.54
C PRO A 277 8.92 -14.19 -12.71
N THR A 278 9.52 -13.62 -13.75
CA THR A 278 8.84 -13.20 -14.97
C THR A 278 9.86 -13.03 -16.09
N ASP A 279 9.41 -13.24 -17.33
CA ASP A 279 10.19 -12.96 -18.54
C ASP A 279 10.06 -11.50 -18.98
N GLN A 280 9.08 -10.76 -18.46
CA GLN A 280 8.76 -9.40 -18.90
C GLN A 280 8.64 -8.42 -17.73
N ILE A 281 9.64 -7.54 -17.59
CA ILE A 281 9.60 -6.39 -16.69
C ILE A 281 9.47 -5.11 -17.52
N SER A 282 8.50 -4.26 -17.21
CA SER A 282 8.45 -2.88 -17.72
C SER A 282 8.67 -1.91 -16.58
N MET A 283 9.31 -0.78 -16.88
CA MET A 283 9.58 0.24 -15.88
C MET A 283 9.15 1.61 -16.38
N GLU A 284 8.35 2.29 -15.56
CA GLU A 284 8.01 3.69 -15.70
C GLU A 284 9.02 4.50 -14.88
N LEU A 285 9.81 5.32 -15.58
CA LEU A 285 10.89 6.15 -15.03
C LEU A 285 10.60 7.64 -15.27
N PRO A 286 9.70 8.30 -14.52
CA PRO A 286 9.45 9.70 -14.74
C PRO A 286 10.48 10.56 -14.03
N HIS A 287 10.95 11.62 -14.68
CA HIS A 287 11.76 12.69 -14.06
C HIS A 287 11.00 13.56 -13.04
N TRP A 288 9.86 13.09 -12.51
CA TRP A 288 8.80 13.96 -11.98
C TRP A 288 8.99 14.37 -10.52
N TYR A 289 9.67 13.56 -9.71
CA TYR A 289 9.85 13.88 -8.29
C TYR A 289 10.53 15.25 -8.10
N PHE A 290 11.54 15.57 -8.90
CA PHE A 290 12.24 16.87 -8.84
C PHE A 290 11.52 18.03 -9.55
N ILE A 291 10.72 17.76 -10.59
CA ILE A 291 9.96 18.81 -11.30
C ILE A 291 8.79 19.32 -10.41
N ALA A 292 8.17 18.44 -9.63
CA ALA A 292 7.07 18.81 -8.74
C ALA A 292 7.49 19.74 -7.58
N CYS A 293 8.74 19.66 -7.10
CA CYS A 293 9.22 20.55 -6.03
C CYS A 293 9.42 22.00 -6.50
N ASN A 294 9.66 22.24 -7.80
CA ASN A 294 10.06 23.56 -8.30
C ASN A 294 8.98 24.31 -9.09
N ASN A 295 7.84 23.70 -9.47
CA ASN A 295 6.75 24.43 -10.15
C ASN A 295 5.42 23.64 -10.24
N ILE A 296 4.68 23.58 -9.13
CA ILE A 296 3.35 22.95 -9.07
C ILE A 296 2.32 23.68 -9.96
N GLU A 297 2.46 25.00 -10.17
CA GLU A 297 1.48 25.83 -10.89
C GLU A 297 1.38 25.48 -12.39
N LYS A 298 2.45 24.99 -13.03
CA LYS A 298 2.40 24.55 -14.44
C LYS A 298 1.60 23.25 -14.66
N LYS A 299 1.35 22.45 -13.61
CA LYS A 299 0.55 21.22 -13.72
C LYS A 299 -0.95 21.47 -13.84
N MET A 300 -1.47 22.57 -13.28
CA MET A 300 -2.91 22.83 -13.35
C MET A 300 -3.36 23.28 -14.75
N PHE A 301 -2.46 23.82 -15.57
CA PHE A 301 -2.77 24.34 -16.91
C PHE A 301 -2.53 23.36 -18.07
N SER A 302 -1.92 22.20 -17.83
CA SER A 302 -1.57 21.22 -18.89
C SER A 302 -2.47 19.99 -18.92
N SER A 303 -3.55 19.98 -18.13
CA SER A 303 -4.56 18.90 -18.09
C SER A 303 -5.93 19.33 -18.63
N ILE A 304 -5.97 20.39 -19.47
CA ILE A 304 -7.12 20.74 -20.31
C ILE A 304 -6.82 20.31 -21.74
#